data_AF-A0AAV0LX64-F1
#
_entry.id   AF-A0AAV0LX64-F1
#
_cell.length_a   1.000
_cell.length_b   1.000
_cell.length_c   1.000
_cell.angle_alpha   90.00
_cell.angle_beta   90.00
_cell.angle_gamma   90.00
#
_symmetry.space_group_name_H-M   'P 1'
#
loop_
_entity.id
_entity.type
_entity.pdbx_description
1 polymer ?
#
loop_
_entity_poly.entity_id
_entity_poly.type
_entity_poly.pdbx_seq_one_letter_code
_entity_poly.pdbx_strand_id
1 'polypeptide(L)'
;MRPQKRPIHMLTTWVRRQPPKVKAFLAVVAGMAALVLLRFIVHDHDNLFVAAEAVHSIGISVLIYKLMKEKTCAGLSLKSQELTAIFLAFRLYCSFVMEYDIHTLLDLATLATTLWVIYMIRFKLKSSYMEDKDNFALYYVIVEPFTAHYVFALGIARFLSCAHWVLQVLDSRGHLLVALGYGLWPSMVLISEIVQTFILADFCYYYVKSVFGGQLVLRLPSGVV
;
A
#
# COMPACT_ATOMS: atom_id res chain seq x y z
N MET A 1 11.52 0.63 -43.12
CA MET A 1 10.66 -0.22 -42.27
C MET A 1 10.11 0.63 -41.13
N ARG A 2 8.78 0.76 -40.98
CA ARG A 2 8.19 1.52 -39.85
C ARG A 2 8.31 0.67 -38.58
N PRO A 3 8.77 1.23 -37.44
CA PRO A 3 8.92 0.44 -36.22
C PRO A 3 7.54 -0.04 -35.76
N GLN A 4 7.35 -1.35 -35.68
CA GLN A 4 6.13 -1.99 -35.20
C GLN A 4 5.97 -1.62 -33.72
N LYS A 5 5.05 -0.71 -33.40
CA LYS A 5 4.81 -0.31 -32.01
C LYS A 5 4.29 -1.51 -31.23
N ARG A 6 4.94 -1.84 -30.10
CA ARG A 6 4.51 -2.95 -29.22
C ARG A 6 3.04 -2.75 -28.81
N PRO A 7 2.20 -3.80 -28.78
CA PRO A 7 0.76 -3.69 -28.47
C PRO A 7 0.50 -3.04 -27.11
N ILE A 8 1.36 -3.29 -26.12
CA ILE A 8 1.33 -2.66 -24.79
C ILE A 8 1.47 -1.13 -24.88
N HIS A 9 2.30 -0.64 -25.81
CA HIS A 9 2.51 0.79 -26.00
C HIS A 9 1.29 1.48 -26.64
N MET A 10 0.56 0.77 -27.51
CA MET A 10 -0.69 1.27 -28.09
C MET A 10 -1.80 1.37 -27.04
N LEU A 11 -1.98 0.33 -26.24
CA LEU A 11 -2.94 0.30 -25.13
C LEU A 11 -2.66 1.40 -24.10
N THR A 12 -1.42 1.51 -23.64
CA THR A 12 -1.04 2.54 -22.64
C THR A 12 -1.25 3.96 -23.18
N THR A 13 -0.95 4.21 -24.45
CA THR A 13 -1.19 5.53 -25.08
C THR A 13 -2.67 5.83 -25.22
N TRP A 14 -3.50 4.84 -25.57
CA TRP A 14 -4.94 4.99 -25.67
C TRP A 14 -5.59 5.26 -24.31
N VAL A 15 -5.23 4.49 -23.27
CA VAL A 15 -5.73 4.69 -21.89
C VAL A 15 -5.39 6.09 -21.37
N ARG A 16 -4.18 6.60 -21.65
CA ARG A 16 -3.77 7.94 -21.24
C ARG A 16 -4.66 9.05 -21.81
N ARG A 17 -5.19 8.87 -23.03
CA ARG A 17 -6.04 9.83 -23.74
C ARG A 17 -7.51 9.82 -23.31
N GLN A 18 -7.93 8.83 -22.51
CA GLN A 18 -9.33 8.73 -22.08
C GLN A 18 -9.71 9.81 -21.05
N PRO A 19 -10.97 10.25 -21.04
CA PRO A 19 -11.47 11.19 -20.03
C PRO A 19 -11.46 10.55 -18.62
N PRO A 20 -11.43 11.37 -17.54
CA PRO A 20 -11.35 10.85 -16.16
C PRO A 20 -12.43 9.82 -15.81
N LYS A 21 -13.66 10.02 -16.31
CA LYS A 21 -14.79 9.08 -16.11
C LYS A 21 -14.51 7.70 -16.70
N VAL A 22 -13.92 7.64 -17.90
CA VAL A 22 -13.58 6.37 -18.56
C VAL A 22 -12.40 5.71 -17.87
N LYS A 23 -11.41 6.49 -17.39
CA LYS A 23 -10.31 5.94 -16.58
C LYS A 23 -10.81 5.33 -15.27
N ALA A 24 -11.71 6.00 -14.58
CA ALA A 24 -12.34 5.48 -13.37
C ALA A 24 -13.12 4.19 -13.66
N PHE A 25 -13.93 4.18 -14.73
CA PHE A 25 -14.66 2.98 -15.16
C PHE A 25 -13.71 1.81 -15.48
N LEU A 26 -12.65 2.05 -16.27
CA LEU A 26 -11.65 1.03 -16.61
C LEU A 26 -10.92 0.51 -15.37
N ALA A 27 -10.61 1.37 -14.41
CA ALA A 27 -9.98 0.97 -13.14
C ALA A 27 -10.91 0.08 -12.31
N VAL A 28 -12.20 0.42 -12.23
CA VAL A 28 -13.20 -0.41 -11.53
C VAL A 28 -13.36 -1.77 -12.21
N VAL A 29 -13.49 -1.80 -13.54
CA VAL A 29 -13.60 -3.06 -14.30
C VAL A 29 -12.34 -3.92 -14.13
N ALA A 30 -11.15 -3.32 -14.20
CA ALA A 30 -9.89 -4.03 -13.98
C ALA A 30 -9.78 -4.57 -12.54
N GLY A 31 -10.21 -3.79 -11.54
CA GLY A 31 -10.26 -4.23 -10.14
C GLY A 31 -11.21 -5.40 -9.92
N MET A 32 -12.42 -5.34 -10.46
CA MET A 32 -13.38 -6.44 -10.40
C MET A 32 -12.85 -7.70 -11.11
N ALA A 33 -12.27 -7.55 -12.30
CA ALA A 33 -11.66 -8.65 -13.03
C ALA A 33 -10.50 -9.29 -12.25
N ALA A 34 -9.66 -8.46 -11.61
CA ALA A 34 -8.58 -8.94 -10.75
C ALA A 34 -9.11 -9.73 -9.55
N LEU A 35 -10.16 -9.24 -8.87
CA LEU A 35 -10.79 -9.95 -7.75
C LEU A 35 -11.39 -11.30 -8.18
N VAL A 36 -12.10 -11.33 -9.32
CA VAL A 36 -12.64 -12.58 -9.87
C VAL A 36 -11.53 -13.56 -10.21
N LEU A 37 -10.46 -13.08 -10.86
CA LEU A 37 -9.31 -13.91 -11.21
C LEU A 37 -8.58 -14.44 -9.97
N LEU A 38 -8.39 -13.61 -8.94
CA LEU A 38 -7.82 -14.03 -7.66
C LEU A 38 -8.68 -15.11 -6.99
N ARG A 39 -10.01 -14.98 -7.01
CA ARG A 39 -10.93 -16.00 -6.48
C ARG A 39 -10.78 -17.35 -7.19
N PHE A 40 -10.52 -17.36 -8.50
CA PHE A 40 -10.32 -18.60 -9.26
C PHE A 40 -8.93 -19.22 -9.03
N ILE A 41 -7.89 -18.38 -8.88
CA ILE A 41 -6.51 -18.85 -8.73
C ILE A 41 -6.23 -19.32 -7.29
N VAL A 42 -6.67 -18.55 -6.29
CA VAL A 42 -6.35 -18.80 -4.89
C VAL A 42 -7.55 -19.45 -4.21
N HIS A 43 -7.53 -20.79 -4.15
CA HIS A 43 -8.58 -21.57 -3.50
C HIS A 43 -8.61 -21.38 -1.99
N ASP A 44 -7.43 -21.26 -1.37
CA ASP A 44 -7.29 -20.99 0.06
C ASP A 44 -6.85 -19.54 0.26
N HIS A 45 -7.81 -18.73 0.71
CA HIS A 45 -7.67 -17.30 0.89
C HIS A 45 -6.60 -16.93 1.91
N ASP A 46 -6.20 -17.83 2.80
CA ASP A 46 -5.13 -17.60 3.77
C ASP A 46 -3.78 -17.42 3.05
N ASN A 47 -3.62 -17.98 1.84
CA ASN A 47 -2.45 -17.72 1.00
C ASN A 47 -2.37 -16.25 0.53
N LEU A 48 -3.51 -15.58 0.32
CA LEU A 48 -3.51 -14.14 -0.01
C LEU A 48 -3.03 -13.32 1.18
N PHE A 49 -3.42 -13.72 2.39
CA PHE A 49 -2.96 -13.10 3.62
C PHE A 49 -1.45 -13.28 3.81
N VAL A 50 -0.96 -14.53 3.72
CA VAL A 50 0.46 -14.84 3.82
C VAL A 50 1.27 -14.10 2.76
N ALA A 51 0.78 -14.02 1.52
CA ALA A 51 1.42 -13.26 0.46
C ALA A 51 1.46 -11.75 0.77
N ALA A 52 0.38 -11.19 1.30
CA ALA A 52 0.33 -9.79 1.71
C ALA A 52 1.39 -9.48 2.78
N GLU A 53 1.46 -10.30 3.83
CA GLU A 53 2.43 -10.14 4.93
C GLU A 53 3.87 -10.36 4.48
N ALA A 54 4.11 -11.30 3.56
CA ALA A 54 5.44 -11.53 2.98
C ALA A 54 5.91 -10.32 2.15
N VAL A 55 5.06 -9.78 1.28
CA VAL A 55 5.36 -8.58 0.50
C VAL A 55 5.60 -7.38 1.43
N HIS A 56 4.80 -7.26 2.50
CA HIS A 56 4.96 -6.22 3.50
C HIS A 56 6.33 -6.32 4.19
N SER A 57 6.70 -7.52 4.63
CA SER A 57 7.97 -7.81 5.29
C SER A 57 9.18 -7.48 4.40
N ILE A 58 9.09 -7.76 3.10
CA ILE A 58 10.11 -7.37 2.11
C ILE A 58 10.23 -5.84 2.04
N GLY A 59 9.11 -5.13 1.95
CA GLY A 59 9.09 -3.66 1.95
C GLY A 59 9.76 -3.07 3.18
N ILE A 60 9.40 -3.57 4.37
CA ILE A 60 10.02 -3.18 5.63
C ILE A 60 11.53 -3.48 5.63
N SER A 61 11.95 -4.63 5.11
CA SER A 61 13.37 -5.00 5.04
C SER A 61 14.18 -4.02 4.19
N VAL A 62 13.62 -3.58 3.05
CA VAL A 62 14.22 -2.55 2.19
C VAL A 62 14.34 -1.20 2.93
N LEU A 63 13.32 -0.84 3.70
CA LEU A 63 13.32 0.38 4.51
C LEU A 63 14.37 0.31 5.63
N ILE A 64 14.46 -0.80 6.36
CA ILE A 64 15.48 -1.03 7.39
C ILE A 64 16.87 -0.90 6.77
N TYR A 65 17.11 -1.56 5.63
CA TYR A 65 18.38 -1.48 4.93
C TYR A 65 18.77 -0.03 4.64
N LYS A 66 17.85 0.77 4.08
CA LYS A 66 18.06 2.20 3.83
C LYS A 66 18.45 2.95 5.11
N LEU A 67 17.66 2.83 6.18
CA LEU A 67 17.90 3.56 7.43
C LEU A 67 19.22 3.14 8.11
N MET A 68 19.60 1.87 8.01
CA MET A 68 20.81 1.34 8.64
C MET A 68 22.09 1.62 7.85
N LYS A 69 22.05 1.42 6.52
CA LYS A 69 23.23 1.51 5.64
C LYS A 69 23.41 2.89 5.04
N GLU A 70 22.35 3.48 4.50
CA GLU A 70 22.44 4.81 3.87
C GLU A 70 22.34 5.94 4.90
N LYS A 71 21.91 5.64 6.13
CA LYS A 71 21.83 6.61 7.24
C LYS A 71 21.05 7.88 6.86
N THR A 72 20.01 7.71 6.06
CA THR A 72 19.14 8.81 5.61
C THR A 72 17.69 8.41 5.70
N CYS A 73 16.84 9.32 6.17
CA CYS A 73 15.39 9.20 6.10
C CYS A 73 14.76 10.13 5.05
N ALA A 74 15.55 10.66 4.12
CA ALA A 74 15.03 11.49 3.04
C ALA A 74 13.91 10.78 2.26
N GLY A 75 12.86 11.51 1.90
CA GLY A 75 11.69 10.99 1.19
C GLY A 75 10.73 10.12 2.01
N LEU A 76 11.00 9.86 3.30
CA LEU A 76 10.03 9.23 4.20
C LEU A 76 9.13 10.29 4.84
N SER A 77 7.82 10.04 4.84
CA SER A 77 6.84 10.87 5.54
C SER A 77 6.67 10.37 6.97
N LEU A 78 6.97 11.20 7.97
CA LEU A 78 6.76 10.86 9.37
C LEU A 78 5.27 10.72 9.65
N LYS A 79 4.44 11.62 9.11
CA LYS A 79 2.97 11.55 9.22
C LYS A 79 2.40 10.24 8.69
N SER A 80 2.91 9.76 7.55
CA SER A 80 2.49 8.47 6.99
C SER A 80 2.89 7.27 7.88
N GLN A 81 4.08 7.30 8.48
CA GLN A 81 4.52 6.26 9.42
C GLN A 81 3.69 6.27 10.70
N GLU A 82 3.36 7.44 11.25
CA GLU A 82 2.51 7.57 12.44
C GLU A 82 1.09 7.11 12.19
N LEU A 83 0.52 7.49 11.05
CA LEU A 83 -0.78 7.00 10.63
C LEU A 83 -0.78 5.47 10.48
N THR A 84 0.28 4.91 9.87
CA THR A 84 0.45 3.45 9.73
C THR A 84 0.55 2.78 11.09
N ALA A 85 1.28 3.36 12.05
CA ALA A 85 1.39 2.83 13.41
C ALA A 85 0.04 2.82 14.14
N ILE A 86 -0.78 3.87 14.00
CA ILE A 86 -2.13 3.91 14.56
C ILE A 86 -2.99 2.77 13.98
N PHE A 87 -2.96 2.58 12.66
CA PHE A 87 -3.71 1.49 12.02
C PHE A 87 -3.26 0.10 12.48
N LEU A 88 -1.94 -0.13 12.57
CA LEU A 88 -1.39 -1.40 13.06
C LEU A 88 -1.75 -1.64 14.53
N ALA A 89 -1.80 -0.59 15.37
CA ALA A 89 -2.25 -0.72 16.75
C ALA A 89 -3.72 -1.13 16.83
N PHE A 90 -4.59 -0.55 15.99
CA PHE A 90 -5.99 -0.99 15.89
C PHE A 90 -6.13 -2.43 15.39
N ARG A 91 -5.33 -2.83 14.40
CA ARG A 91 -5.35 -4.19 13.85
C ARG A 91 -4.88 -5.22 14.86
N LEU A 92 -3.80 -4.92 15.58
CA LEU A 92 -3.31 -5.73 16.68
C LEU A 92 -4.36 -5.88 17.80
N TYR A 93 -5.07 -4.80 18.16
CA TYR A 93 -6.19 -4.87 19.10
C TYR A 93 -7.30 -5.81 18.61
N CYS A 94 -7.71 -5.69 17.34
CA CYS A 94 -8.72 -6.58 16.75
C CYS A 94 -8.26 -8.04 16.75
N SER A 95 -6.97 -8.30 16.48
CA SER A 95 -6.38 -9.63 16.50
C SER A 95 -6.42 -10.24 17.91
N PHE A 96 -6.08 -9.46 18.96
CA PHE A 96 -6.20 -9.91 20.35
C PHE A 96 -7.63 -10.27 20.77
N VAL A 97 -8.63 -9.58 20.21
CA VAL A 97 -10.06 -9.83 20.51
C VAL A 97 -10.61 -11.04 19.76
N MET A 98 -10.11 -11.34 18.56
CA MET A 98 -10.58 -12.48 17.75
C MET A 98 -10.07 -13.83 18.24
N GLU A 99 -8.76 -13.98 18.48
CA GLU A 99 -8.08 -15.12 19.14
C GLU A 99 -6.56 -14.97 18.93
N TYR A 100 -5.73 -15.49 19.84
CA TYR A 100 -4.27 -15.43 19.72
C TYR A 100 -3.75 -16.40 18.64
N ASP A 101 -3.66 -15.93 17.40
CA ASP A 101 -3.05 -16.67 16.30
C ASP A 101 -1.78 -15.99 15.76
N ILE A 102 -1.15 -16.61 14.75
CA ILE A 102 0.01 -16.10 14.01
C ILE A 102 -0.18 -14.66 13.51
N HIS A 103 -1.42 -14.26 13.23
CA HIS A 103 -1.81 -12.90 12.87
C HIS A 103 -1.36 -11.86 13.91
N THR A 104 -1.56 -12.16 15.20
CA THR A 104 -1.17 -11.27 16.30
C THR A 104 0.34 -11.07 16.34
N LEU A 105 1.12 -12.13 16.11
CA LEU A 105 2.58 -12.05 16.08
C LEU A 105 3.08 -11.21 14.90
N LEU A 106 2.48 -11.39 13.72
CA LEU A 106 2.83 -10.64 12.51
C LEU A 106 2.46 -9.15 12.64
N ASP A 107 1.27 -8.82 13.13
CA ASP A 107 0.86 -7.43 13.37
C ASP A 107 1.73 -6.76 14.44
N LEU A 108 2.10 -7.49 15.50
CA LEU A 108 3.01 -7.00 16.55
C LEU A 108 4.41 -6.70 15.98
N ALA A 109 4.98 -7.62 15.20
CA ALA A 109 6.28 -7.43 14.58
C ALA A 109 6.29 -6.23 13.63
N THR A 110 5.22 -6.06 12.86
CA THR A 110 5.03 -4.95 11.92
C THR A 110 4.89 -3.62 12.66
N LEU A 111 4.11 -3.59 13.74
CA LEU A 111 3.97 -2.41 14.61
C LEU A 111 5.31 -2.03 15.26
N ALA A 112 6.00 -2.99 15.86
CA ALA A 112 7.30 -2.76 16.50
C ALA A 112 8.32 -2.19 15.51
N THR A 113 8.35 -2.71 14.30
CA THR A 113 9.25 -2.21 13.25
C THR A 113 8.88 -0.80 12.78
N THR A 114 7.58 -0.51 12.65
CA THR A 114 7.10 0.84 12.30
C THR A 114 7.44 1.86 13.39
N LEU A 115 7.28 1.50 14.67
CA LEU A 115 7.70 2.33 15.79
C LEU A 115 9.22 2.57 15.80
N TRP A 116 10.01 1.55 15.45
CA TRP A 116 11.45 1.71 15.29
C TRP A 116 11.82 2.67 14.14
N VAL A 117 11.12 2.63 13.01
CA VAL A 117 11.29 3.61 11.91
C VAL A 117 10.96 5.03 12.40
N ILE A 118 9.84 5.22 13.10
CA ILE A 118 9.45 6.51 13.68
C ILE A 118 10.54 7.03 14.63
N TYR A 119 11.07 6.16 15.50
CA TYR A 119 12.18 6.48 16.38
C TYR A 119 13.43 6.91 15.60
N MET A 120 13.79 6.17 14.54
CA MET A 120 14.93 6.50 13.68
C MET A 120 14.76 7.89 13.05
N ILE A 121 13.58 8.23 12.53
CA ILE A 121 13.29 9.55 11.96
C ILE A 121 13.36 10.66 13.02
N ARG A 122 12.69 10.48 14.18
CA ARG A 122 12.56 11.52 15.20
C ARG A 122 13.85 11.80 15.95
N PHE A 123 14.71 10.80 16.17
CA PHE A 123 15.87 10.92 17.05
C PHE A 123 17.22 10.71 16.34
N LYS A 124 17.38 9.63 15.57
CA LYS A 124 18.70 9.25 15.03
C LYS A 124 19.04 9.94 13.71
N LEU A 125 18.05 10.13 12.85
CA LEU A 125 18.18 10.65 11.48
C LEU A 125 17.44 11.97 11.27
N LYS A 126 17.08 12.66 12.36
CA LYS A 126 16.34 13.92 12.35
C LYS A 126 16.94 14.98 11.43
N SER A 127 18.27 15.02 11.31
CA SER A 127 18.96 15.97 10.42
C SER A 127 18.71 15.74 8.92
N SER A 128 18.40 14.50 8.52
CA SER A 128 18.07 14.14 7.12
C SER A 128 16.58 14.22 6.81
N TYR A 129 15.75 14.49 7.83
CA TYR A 129 14.29 14.59 7.69
C TYR A 129 13.90 15.96 7.12
N MET A 130 13.09 15.96 6.06
CA MET A 130 12.64 17.16 5.35
C MET A 130 11.23 17.56 5.80
N GLU A 131 11.14 18.23 6.95
CA GLU A 131 9.85 18.60 7.58
C GLU A 131 8.97 19.49 6.69
N ASP A 132 9.59 20.42 5.96
CA ASP A 132 8.95 21.31 4.99
C ASP A 132 8.23 20.56 3.86
N LYS A 133 8.66 19.32 3.58
CA LYS A 133 8.11 18.45 2.54
C LYS A 133 7.17 17.39 3.07
N ASP A 134 7.05 17.21 4.39
CA ASP A 134 6.18 16.20 5.00
C ASP A 134 4.74 16.71 5.17
N ASN A 135 4.02 16.82 4.06
CA ASN A 135 2.60 17.12 4.07
C ASN A 135 1.74 15.90 3.73
N PHE A 136 0.53 15.80 4.31
CA PHE A 136 -0.41 14.69 4.08
C PHE A 136 -0.76 14.54 2.61
N ALA A 137 -0.90 15.68 1.93
CA ALA A 137 -0.99 15.73 0.49
C ALA A 137 0.44 15.80 -0.05
N LEU A 138 1.03 14.63 -0.27
CA LEU A 138 2.41 14.47 -0.73
C LEU A 138 2.50 14.82 -2.22
N TYR A 139 2.18 16.07 -2.55
CA TYR A 139 1.97 16.48 -3.93
C TYR A 139 3.27 16.51 -4.75
N TYR A 140 4.44 16.74 -4.13
CA TYR A 140 5.65 17.12 -4.89
C TYR A 140 6.99 16.75 -4.24
N VAL A 141 7.20 15.49 -3.83
CA VAL A 141 8.51 15.05 -3.31
C VAL A 141 9.18 14.08 -4.27
N ILE A 142 10.43 14.38 -4.63
CA ILE A 142 11.34 13.45 -5.29
C ILE A 142 11.57 12.30 -4.31
N VAL A 143 10.86 11.18 -4.52
CA VAL A 143 11.03 9.99 -3.68
C VAL A 143 12.27 9.25 -4.17
N GLU A 144 13.22 9.01 -3.27
CA GLU A 144 14.40 8.21 -3.56
C GLU A 144 14.00 6.78 -3.97
N PRO A 145 14.74 6.12 -4.89
CA PRO A 145 14.36 4.82 -5.41
C PRO A 145 14.03 3.79 -4.33
N PHE A 146 14.84 3.67 -3.28
CA PHE A 146 14.57 2.71 -2.19
C PHE A 146 13.25 2.97 -1.46
N THR A 147 12.94 4.23 -1.14
CA THR A 147 11.65 4.58 -0.54
C THR A 147 10.51 4.27 -1.51
N ALA A 148 10.71 4.54 -2.79
CA ALA A 148 9.70 4.33 -3.81
C ALA A 148 9.35 2.84 -3.97
N HIS A 149 10.35 1.95 -3.99
CA HIS A 149 10.15 0.50 -4.01
C HIS A 149 9.50 -0.03 -2.74
N TYR A 150 9.91 0.47 -1.56
CA TYR A 150 9.28 0.12 -0.28
C TYR A 150 7.79 0.46 -0.28
N VAL A 151 7.44 1.71 -0.61
CA VAL A 151 6.03 2.17 -0.58
C VAL A 151 5.21 1.45 -1.66
N PHE A 152 5.81 1.11 -2.80
CA PHE A 152 5.15 0.28 -3.81
C PHE A 152 4.89 -1.16 -3.33
N ALA A 153 5.87 -1.81 -2.69
CA ALA A 153 5.68 -3.12 -2.08
C ALA A 153 4.58 -3.07 -1.01
N LEU A 154 4.60 -2.03 -0.16
CA LEU A 154 3.52 -1.77 0.79
C LEU A 154 2.15 -1.67 0.08
N GLY A 155 2.10 -1.03 -1.09
CA GLY A 155 0.90 -0.92 -1.93
C GLY A 155 0.34 -2.27 -2.37
N ILE A 156 1.22 -3.14 -2.85
CA ILE A 156 0.86 -4.50 -3.25
C ILE A 156 0.36 -5.30 -2.04
N ALA A 157 1.06 -5.23 -0.91
CA ALA A 157 0.65 -5.91 0.31
C ALA A 157 -0.77 -5.52 0.72
N ARG A 158 -1.08 -4.22 0.72
CA ARG A 158 -2.42 -3.71 1.08
C ARG A 158 -3.50 -4.12 0.09
N PHE A 159 -3.19 -4.13 -1.21
CA PHE A 159 -4.12 -4.64 -2.21
C PHE A 159 -4.45 -6.13 -1.98
N LEU A 160 -3.46 -6.96 -1.67
CA LEU A 160 -3.67 -8.38 -1.36
C LEU A 160 -4.45 -8.59 -0.07
N SER A 161 -4.17 -7.82 0.99
CA SER A 161 -4.95 -7.83 2.24
C SER A 161 -6.41 -7.44 1.99
N CYS A 162 -6.65 -6.37 1.23
CA CYS A 162 -8.00 -5.94 0.85
C CYS A 162 -8.72 -7.03 0.04
N ALA A 163 -8.04 -7.65 -0.93
CA ALA A 163 -8.61 -8.76 -1.69
C ALA A 163 -8.95 -9.96 -0.82
N HIS A 164 -8.08 -10.34 0.13
CA HIS A 164 -8.35 -11.40 1.11
C HIS A 164 -9.65 -11.12 1.88
N TRP A 165 -9.78 -9.94 2.48
CA TRP A 165 -10.97 -9.57 3.25
C TRP A 165 -12.23 -9.50 2.38
N VAL A 166 -12.16 -8.92 1.17
CA VAL A 166 -13.31 -8.87 0.25
C VAL A 166 -13.76 -10.26 -0.15
N LEU A 167 -12.84 -11.16 -0.50
CA LEU A 167 -13.17 -12.53 -0.87
C LEU A 167 -13.71 -13.31 0.32
N GLN A 168 -13.13 -13.13 1.51
CA GLN A 168 -13.64 -13.71 2.74
C GLN A 168 -15.08 -13.25 3.03
N VAL A 169 -15.40 -11.95 2.83
CA VAL A 169 -16.78 -11.44 2.95
C VAL A 169 -17.71 -12.13 1.95
N LEU A 170 -17.30 -12.23 0.68
CA LEU A 170 -18.12 -12.78 -0.40
C LEU A 170 -18.38 -14.29 -0.23
N ASP A 171 -17.39 -15.05 0.21
CA ASP A 171 -17.49 -16.49 0.37
C ASP A 171 -18.09 -16.91 1.71
N SER A 172 -18.05 -16.06 2.74
CA SER A 172 -18.56 -16.37 4.09
C SER A 172 -20.08 -16.57 4.21
N ARG A 173 -20.87 -16.53 3.12
CA ARG A 173 -22.34 -16.74 3.11
C ARG A 173 -23.10 -16.05 4.27
N GLY A 174 -22.64 -14.87 4.71
CA GLY A 174 -23.24 -14.11 5.80
C GLY A 174 -22.69 -14.36 7.21
N HIS A 175 -21.72 -15.26 7.41
CA HIS A 175 -21.10 -15.48 8.72
C HIS A 175 -20.35 -14.23 9.22
N LEU A 176 -19.72 -13.46 8.32
CA LEU A 176 -19.11 -12.17 8.65
C LEU A 176 -20.18 -11.09 8.97
N LEU A 177 -21.36 -11.14 8.34
CA LEU A 177 -22.50 -10.28 8.67
C LEU A 177 -23.08 -10.60 10.05
N VAL A 178 -23.04 -11.87 10.46
CA VAL A 178 -23.39 -12.28 11.82
C VAL A 178 -22.30 -11.85 12.82
N ALA A 179 -21.02 -12.02 12.50
CA ALA A 179 -19.89 -11.56 13.33
C ALA A 179 -19.86 -10.03 13.50
N LEU A 180 -20.30 -9.27 12.49
CA LEU A 180 -20.55 -7.83 12.57
C LEU A 180 -21.58 -7.46 13.64
N GLY A 181 -22.49 -8.39 13.99
CA GLY A 181 -23.44 -8.25 15.09
C GLY A 181 -22.87 -8.56 16.48
N TYR A 182 -21.73 -9.26 16.56
CA TYR A 182 -21.08 -9.62 17.82
C TYR A 182 -20.00 -8.60 18.27
N GLY A 183 -19.59 -7.67 17.41
CA GLY A 183 -18.67 -6.60 17.79
C GLY A 183 -18.29 -5.67 16.63
N LEU A 184 -17.73 -4.50 16.96
CA LEU A 184 -17.30 -3.48 15.99
C LEU A 184 -16.04 -3.86 15.20
N TRP A 185 -15.34 -4.93 15.61
CA TRP A 185 -14.03 -5.30 15.08
C TRP A 185 -14.00 -5.60 13.56
N PRO A 186 -14.99 -6.30 12.93
CA PRO A 186 -14.88 -6.61 11.50
C PRO A 186 -15.08 -5.34 10.64
N SER A 187 -16.00 -4.46 11.05
CA SER A 187 -16.19 -3.15 10.43
C SER A 187 -14.92 -2.31 10.50
N MET A 188 -14.27 -2.28 11.66
CA MET A 188 -13.06 -1.50 11.87
C MET A 188 -11.91 -1.96 10.97
N VAL A 189 -11.73 -3.28 10.82
CA VAL A 189 -10.71 -3.85 9.93
C VAL A 189 -11.02 -3.51 8.46
N LEU A 190 -12.26 -3.67 8.00
CA LEU A 190 -12.61 -3.33 6.63
C LEU A 190 -12.43 -1.84 6.31
N ILE A 191 -12.84 -0.97 7.24
CA ILE A 191 -12.70 0.48 7.07
C ILE A 191 -11.22 0.87 7.03
N SER A 192 -10.38 0.31 7.91
CA SER A 192 -8.95 0.63 7.93
C SER A 192 -8.25 0.17 6.65
N GLU A 193 -8.54 -1.04 6.15
CA GLU A 193 -7.99 -1.56 4.89
C GLU A 193 -8.39 -0.70 3.69
N ILE A 194 -9.65 -0.24 3.64
CA ILE A 194 -10.13 0.66 2.58
C ILE A 194 -9.37 1.99 2.63
N VAL A 195 -9.33 2.65 3.80
CA VAL A 195 -8.66 3.96 3.95
C VAL A 195 -7.19 3.86 3.56
N GLN A 196 -6.49 2.83 4.03
CA GLN A 196 -5.07 2.65 3.75
C GLN A 196 -4.81 2.32 2.28
N THR A 197 -5.69 1.52 1.65
CA THR A 197 -5.62 1.24 0.21
C THR A 197 -5.80 2.51 -0.61
N PHE A 198 -6.73 3.40 -0.26
CA PHE A 198 -6.94 4.67 -0.97
C PHE A 198 -5.75 5.62 -0.86
N ILE A 199 -5.20 5.78 0.35
CA ILE A 199 -4.01 6.62 0.58
C ILE A 199 -2.83 6.14 -0.26
N LEU A 200 -2.66 4.82 -0.34
CA LEU A 200 -1.51 4.21 -1.01
C LEU A 200 -1.70 4.05 -2.52
N ALA A 201 -2.94 3.94 -2.99
CA ALA A 201 -3.27 3.82 -4.41
C ALA A 201 -2.81 5.06 -5.22
N ASP A 202 -2.98 6.26 -4.66
CA ASP A 202 -2.52 7.51 -5.30
C ASP A 202 -0.99 7.50 -5.47
N PHE A 203 -0.28 7.11 -4.41
CA PHE A 203 1.17 6.94 -4.47
C PHE A 203 1.59 5.90 -5.51
N CYS A 204 0.99 4.70 -5.49
CA CYS A 204 1.32 3.62 -6.42
C CYS A 204 1.10 4.04 -7.88
N TYR A 205 0.03 4.80 -8.16
CA TYR A 205 -0.24 5.34 -9.49
C TYR A 205 0.91 6.25 -9.97
N TYR A 206 1.35 7.18 -9.12
CA TYR A 206 2.46 8.07 -9.47
C TYR A 206 3.79 7.34 -9.58
N TYR A 207 4.06 6.38 -8.68
CA TYR A 207 5.24 5.52 -8.75
C TYR A 207 5.33 4.79 -10.08
N VAL A 208 4.28 4.06 -10.45
CA VAL A 208 4.20 3.32 -11.72
C VAL A 208 4.38 4.26 -12.91
N LYS A 209 3.76 5.44 -12.87
CA LYS A 209 3.90 6.47 -13.90
C LYS A 209 5.35 6.95 -14.06
N SER A 210 6.11 7.10 -12.96
CA SER A 210 7.51 7.52 -13.00
C SER A 210 8.43 6.45 -13.60
N VAL A 211 8.24 5.19 -13.21
CA VAL A 211 9.01 4.03 -13.70
C VAL A 211 8.82 3.87 -15.21
N PHE A 212 7.57 3.89 -15.69
CA PHE A 212 7.28 3.85 -17.12
C PHE A 212 7.69 5.11 -17.88
N GLY A 213 7.90 6.23 -17.17
CA GLY A 213 8.42 7.47 -17.72
C GLY A 213 9.95 7.49 -17.86
N GLY A 214 10.67 6.47 -17.37
CA GLY A 214 12.13 6.42 -17.38
C GLY A 214 12.81 7.41 -16.44
N GLN A 215 12.03 8.08 -15.58
CA GLN A 215 12.53 8.98 -14.55
C GLN A 215 12.47 8.25 -13.22
N LEU A 216 13.58 7.61 -12.82
CA LEU A 216 13.74 7.00 -11.49
C LEU A 216 13.66 8.06 -10.37
N VAL A 217 13.83 9.33 -10.74
CA VAL A 217 13.53 10.52 -9.95
C VAL A 217 12.11 10.94 -10.28
N LEU A 218 11.16 10.68 -9.38
CA LEU A 218 9.76 11.09 -9.52
C LEU A 218 9.67 12.63 -9.55
N ARG A 219 9.85 13.26 -10.73
CA ARG A 219 9.59 14.69 -10.97
C ARG A 219 8.23 14.82 -11.65
N LEU A 220 7.21 15.10 -10.85
CA LEU A 220 5.87 15.39 -11.36
C LEU A 220 5.74 16.90 -11.64
N PRO A 221 4.90 17.31 -12.61
CA PRO A 221 4.92 18.65 -13.16
C PRO A 221 4.59 19.68 -12.07
N SER A 222 5.50 20.62 -11.88
CA SER A 222 5.28 21.82 -11.07
C SER A 222 4.26 22.69 -11.81
N GLY A 223 3.00 22.64 -11.37
CA GLY A 223 2.04 23.69 -11.67
C GLY A 223 2.52 24.96 -10.99
N VAL A 224 3.21 25.82 -11.74
CA VAL A 224 3.38 27.23 -11.39
C VAL A 224 1.99 27.85 -11.49
N VAL A 225 1.30 28.02 -10.36
CA VAL A 225 0.63 29.25 -9.90
C VAL A 225 0.54 29.19 -8.38
#